data_AF-A0A914WGP0-F1
#
_entry.id   AF-A0A914WGP0-F1
#
_cell.length_a   1.000
_cell.length_b   1.000
_cell.length_c   1.000
_cell.angle_alpha   90.00
_cell.angle_beta   90.00
_cell.angle_gamma   90.00
#
_symmetry.space_group_name_H-M   'P 1'
#
loop_
_entity.id
_entity.type
_entity.pdbx_description
1 polymer ?
#
loop_
_entity_poly.entity_id
_entity_poly.type
_entity_poly.pdbx_seq_one_letter_code
_entity_poly.pdbx_strand_id
1 'polypeptide(L)'
;MEENGMLNRLDLTHLFATSIVGCSVARVLYQRFVNGWNNRSVPKKLILAQYILSKGNFILPARTLPTAAAATELYRSTGGQLTDKSQFGEDPLSASPEKQERRDAMFWDEINTTFGGIENITNHTTNHQYHLLQQAVIKFIEIGLFVASQ
;
A
#
# COMPACT_ATOMS: atom_id res chain seq x y z
N MET A 1 12.68 14.02 -23.76
CA MET A 1 11.87 13.65 -24.94
C MET A 1 10.61 13.02 -24.39
N GLU A 2 9.47 13.63 -24.69
CA GLU A 2 8.14 13.29 -24.18
C GLU A 2 7.70 11.89 -24.64
N GLU A 3 7.35 11.01 -23.69
CA GLU A 3 6.54 9.82 -23.98
C GLU A 3 5.21 9.93 -23.23
N ASN A 4 4.31 10.76 -23.75
CA ASN A 4 2.85 10.73 -23.55
C ASN A 4 2.25 10.67 -22.13
N GLY A 5 3.01 10.92 -21.06
CA GLY A 5 2.51 10.77 -19.68
C GLY A 5 2.00 9.36 -19.37
N MET A 6 2.39 8.36 -20.18
CA MET A 6 1.95 6.98 -20.03
C MET A 6 2.99 6.20 -19.22
N LEU A 7 2.52 5.40 -18.27
CA LEU A 7 3.40 4.52 -17.50
C LEU A 7 3.91 3.38 -18.38
N ASN A 8 5.22 3.35 -18.64
CA ASN A 8 5.88 2.22 -19.27
C ASN A 8 5.84 0.99 -18.36
N ARG A 9 5.10 -0.04 -18.76
CA ARG A 9 4.90 -1.28 -17.99
C ARG A 9 6.09 -2.24 -18.02
N LEU A 10 7.07 -1.99 -18.88
CA LEU A 10 8.30 -2.78 -18.99
C LEU A 10 9.47 -2.15 -18.24
N ASP A 11 9.33 -0.88 -17.83
CA ASP A 11 10.36 -0.19 -17.08
C ASP A 11 10.27 -0.53 -15.59
N LEU A 12 11.38 -0.99 -15.02
CA LEU A 12 11.45 -1.43 -13.62
C LEU A 12 11.21 -0.28 -12.63
N THR A 13 11.60 0.96 -12.98
CA THR A 13 11.37 2.14 -12.13
C THR A 13 9.88 2.47 -12.11
N HIS A 14 9.22 2.42 -13.26
CA HIS A 14 7.77 2.64 -13.35
C HIS A 14 6.99 1.56 -12.60
N LEU A 15 7.40 0.29 -12.69
CA LEU A 15 6.81 -0.81 -11.93
C LEU A 15 7.00 -0.62 -10.42
N PHE A 16 8.20 -0.21 -9.99
CA PHE A 16 8.49 0.11 -8.60
C PHE A 16 7.63 1.26 -8.08
N ALA A 17 7.61 2.39 -8.80
CA ALA A 17 6.80 3.55 -8.45
C ALA A 17 5.31 3.21 -8.36
N THR A 18 4.79 2.46 -9.34
CA THR A 18 3.39 1.99 -9.34
C THR A 18 3.11 1.13 -8.10
N SER A 19 4.03 0.24 -7.74
CA SER A 19 3.90 -0.65 -6.59
C SER A 19 3.91 0.11 -5.27
N ILE A 20 4.84 1.06 -5.09
CA ILE A 20 4.95 1.86 -3.86
C ILE A 20 3.71 2.73 -3.65
N VAL A 21 3.28 3.46 -4.68
CA VAL A 21 2.10 4.33 -4.58
C VAL A 21 0.83 3.48 -4.42
N GLY A 22 0.71 2.38 -5.15
CA GLY A 22 -0.41 1.44 -5.03
C GLY A 22 -0.51 0.83 -3.63
N CYS A 23 0.60 0.38 -3.05
CA CYS A 23 0.67 -0.11 -1.68
C CYS A 23 0.26 0.96 -0.65
N SER A 24 0.62 2.22 -0.89
CA SER A 24 0.24 3.33 -0.01
C SER A 24 -1.28 3.56 0.01
N VAL A 25 -1.92 3.54 -1.16
CA VAL A 25 -3.39 3.59 -1.26
C VAL A 25 -4.04 2.36 -0.64
N ALA A 26 -3.52 1.17 -0.93
CA ALA A 26 -4.03 -0.08 -0.37
C ALA A 26 -3.95 -0.10 1.18
N ARG A 27 -2.88 0.47 1.76
CA ARG A 27 -2.71 0.60 3.20
C ARG A 27 -3.82 1.45 3.84
N VAL A 28 -4.21 2.56 3.20
CA VAL A 28 -5.33 3.39 3.65
C VAL A 28 -6.63 2.58 3.63
N LEU A 29 -6.90 1.85 2.55
CA LEU A 29 -8.09 1.00 2.44
C LEU A 29 -8.12 -0.11 3.50
N TYR A 30 -6.98 -0.75 3.73
CA TYR A 30 -6.82 -1.75 4.77
C TYR A 30 -7.11 -1.16 6.16
N GLN A 31 -6.57 0.02 6.46
CA GLN A 31 -6.83 0.70 7.73
C GLN A 31 -8.31 1.06 7.89
N ARG A 32 -8.96 1.57 6.84
CA ARG A 32 -10.41 1.84 6.83
C ARG A 32 -11.23 0.58 7.07
N PHE A 33 -10.86 -0.53 6.44
CA PHE A 33 -11.49 -1.83 6.68
C PHE A 33 -11.34 -2.28 8.13
N VAL A 34 -10.12 -2.26 8.67
CA VAL A 34 -9.85 -2.63 10.07
C VAL A 34 -10.65 -1.75 11.04
N ASN A 35 -10.64 -0.44 10.81
CA ASN A 35 -11.38 0.51 11.64
C ASN A 35 -12.88 0.28 11.56
N GLY A 36 -13.44 0.12 10.35
CA GLY A 36 -14.85 -0.15 10.15
C GLY A 36 -15.28 -1.48 10.78
N TRP A 37 -14.46 -2.52 10.64
CA TRP A 37 -14.71 -3.83 11.24
C TRP A 37 -14.70 -3.78 12.77
N ASN A 38 -13.72 -3.09 13.36
CA ASN A 38 -13.56 -3.02 14.81
C ASN A 38 -14.59 -2.08 15.48
N ASN A 39 -14.99 -1.02 14.79
CA ASN A 39 -15.91 -0.01 15.31
C ASN A 39 -17.38 -0.30 14.98
N ARG A 40 -17.68 -1.37 14.22
CA ARG A 40 -19.07 -1.73 13.94
C ARG A 40 -19.81 -2.08 15.24
N SER A 41 -20.99 -1.49 15.41
CA SER A 41 -21.94 -1.91 16.43
C SER A 41 -22.65 -3.17 15.95
N VAL A 42 -22.64 -4.23 16.76
CA VAL A 42 -23.42 -5.43 16.48
C VAL A 42 -24.80 -5.22 17.11
N PRO A 43 -25.91 -5.39 16.37
CA PRO A 43 -27.25 -5.19 16.92
C PRO A 43 -27.43 -5.94 18.24
N LYS A 44 -27.89 -5.22 19.28
CA LYS A 44 -28.05 -5.70 20.67
C LYS A 44 -26.75 -6.04 21.43
N LYS A 45 -25.57 -5.60 20.95
CA LYS A 45 -24.27 -5.71 21.64
C LYS A 45 -23.50 -4.38 21.58
N LEU A 46 -22.50 -4.22 22.45
CA LEU A 46 -21.53 -3.12 22.43
C LEU A 46 -20.74 -3.08 21.10
N ILE A 47 -20.04 -1.98 20.81
CA ILE A 47 -19.03 -1.91 19.74
C ILE A 47 -18.11 -3.13 19.85
N LEU A 48 -17.84 -3.83 18.75
CA LEU A 48 -17.15 -5.13 18.76
C LEU A 48 -15.85 -5.11 19.58
N ALA A 49 -15.04 -4.06 19.41
CA ALA A 49 -13.81 -3.87 20.18
C ALA A 49 -14.07 -3.73 21.70
N GLN A 50 -15.08 -2.95 22.10
CA GLN A 50 -15.47 -2.80 23.51
C GLN A 50 -16.04 -4.10 24.08
N TYR A 51 -16.80 -4.86 23.29
CA TYR A 51 -17.30 -6.17 23.67
C TYR A 51 -16.15 -7.17 23.90
N ILE A 52 -15.15 -7.22 23.01
CA ILE A 52 -13.98 -8.08 23.16
C ILE A 52 -13.16 -7.65 24.40
N LEU A 53 -12.88 -6.36 24.56
CA LEU A 53 -12.14 -5.83 25.72
C LEU A 53 -12.85 -6.13 27.05
N SER A 54 -14.17 -6.00 27.11
CA SER A 54 -14.97 -6.34 28.31
C SER A 54 -15.03 -7.84 28.61
N LYS A 55 -14.73 -8.70 27.63
CA LYS A 55 -14.64 -10.16 27.82
C LYS A 55 -13.23 -10.64 28.18
N GLY A 56 -12.26 -9.72 28.25
CA GLY A 56 -10.85 -10.02 28.50
C GLY A 56 -10.12 -10.36 27.20
N ASN A 57 -8.86 -9.92 27.11
CA ASN A 57 -8.00 -10.23 25.97
C ASN A 57 -7.70 -11.74 25.96
N PHE A 58 -8.41 -12.49 25.11
CA PHE A 58 -8.05 -13.86 24.81
C PHE A 58 -6.89 -13.85 23.82
N ILE A 59 -5.66 -13.81 24.35
CA ILE A 59 -4.45 -13.97 23.53
C ILE A 59 -4.41 -15.43 23.10
N LEU A 60 -4.70 -15.68 21.82
CA LEU A 60 -4.49 -16.99 21.24
C LEU A 60 -3.00 -17.35 21.39
N PRO A 61 -2.67 -18.51 22.00
CA PRO A 61 -1.28 -18.88 22.15
C PRO A 61 -0.65 -19.03 20.76
N ALA A 62 0.54 -18.47 20.53
CA ALA A 62 1.15 -18.33 19.20
C ALA A 62 1.14 -19.62 18.35
N ARG A 63 1.19 -20.79 19.01
CA ARG A 63 1.04 -22.13 18.42
C ARG A 63 -0.31 -22.42 17.71
N THR A 64 -1.34 -21.61 17.93
CA THR A 64 -2.67 -21.79 17.35
C THR A 64 -2.84 -21.07 16.01
N LEU A 65 -1.97 -20.11 15.71
CA LEU A 65 -1.95 -19.44 14.41
C LEU A 65 -0.93 -20.16 13.51
N PRO A 66 -1.30 -20.54 12.28
CA PRO A 66 -0.34 -21.07 11.33
C PRO A 66 0.70 -19.99 11.01
N THR A 67 1.95 -20.40 10.82
CA THR A 67 2.95 -19.52 10.24
C THR A 67 2.53 -19.12 8.83
N ALA A 68 3.05 -18.00 8.31
CA ALA A 68 2.78 -17.59 6.93
C ALA A 68 3.11 -18.71 5.93
N ALA A 69 4.21 -19.44 6.17
CA ALA A 69 4.59 -20.61 5.38
C ALA A 69 3.55 -21.74 5.46
N ALA A 70 3.10 -22.11 6.67
CA ALA A 70 2.09 -23.16 6.86
C ALA A 70 0.73 -22.78 6.25
N ALA A 71 0.32 -21.52 6.35
CA ALA A 71 -0.91 -21.02 5.75
C ALA A 71 -0.84 -21.03 4.21
N THR A 72 0.31 -20.61 3.66
CA THR A 72 0.59 -20.64 2.21
C THR A 72 0.51 -22.07 1.68
N GLU A 73 1.15 -23.01 2.38
CA GLU A 73 1.16 -24.42 2.00
C GLU A 73 -0.23 -25.04 2.08
N LEU A 74 -0.97 -24.76 3.16
CA LEU A 74 -2.35 -25.21 3.31
C LEU A 74 -3.23 -24.70 2.16
N TYR A 75 -3.14 -23.42 1.82
CA TYR A 75 -3.91 -22.85 0.71
C TYR A 75 -3.59 -23.52 -0.63
N ARG A 76 -2.30 -23.76 -0.93
CA ARG A 76 -1.88 -24.53 -2.10
C ARG A 76 -2.40 -25.95 -2.09
N SER A 77 -2.33 -26.64 -0.95
CA SER A 77 -2.83 -28.01 -0.79
C SER A 77 -4.34 -28.14 -1.03
N THR A 78 -5.10 -27.06 -0.80
CA THR A 78 -6.54 -26.99 -1.10
C THR A 78 -6.87 -26.60 -2.55
N GLY A 79 -5.86 -26.62 -3.44
CA GLY A 79 -6.02 -26.27 -4.86
C GLY A 79 -5.94 -24.77 -5.14
N GLY A 80 -5.62 -23.95 -4.14
CA GLY A 80 -5.38 -22.52 -4.31
C GLY A 80 -4.08 -22.29 -5.09
N GLN A 81 -4.12 -21.41 -6.08
CA GLN A 81 -2.90 -20.98 -6.78
C GLN A 81 -2.48 -19.61 -6.26
N LEU A 82 -1.29 -19.56 -5.66
CA LEU A 82 -0.61 -18.30 -5.39
C LEU A 82 0.29 -18.02 -6.58
N THR A 83 0.12 -16.86 -7.21
CA THR A 83 1.09 -16.37 -8.19
C THR A 83 2.43 -16.18 -7.49
N ASP A 84 3.48 -16.83 -8.01
CA ASP A 84 4.85 -16.59 -7.56
C ASP A 84 5.27 -15.13 -7.78
N LYS A 85 6.30 -14.72 -7.01
CA LYS A 85 6.95 -13.40 -6.97
C LYS A 85 6.50 -12.44 -8.08
N SER A 86 5.52 -11.58 -7.77
CA SER A 86 5.29 -10.37 -8.56
C SER A 86 6.59 -9.57 -8.62
N GLN A 87 7.06 -9.29 -9.84
CA GLN A 87 8.16 -8.35 -10.04
C GLN A 87 7.62 -6.94 -9.78
N PHE A 88 7.80 -6.46 -8.55
CA PHE A 88 7.39 -5.12 -8.13
C PHE A 88 8.40 -4.03 -8.53
N GLY A 89 9.19 -4.26 -9.59
CA GLY A 89 10.35 -3.43 -9.91
C GLY A 89 11.44 -3.47 -8.84
N GLU A 90 12.51 -2.72 -9.07
CA GLU A 90 13.57 -2.48 -8.09
C GLU A 90 13.70 -0.98 -7.87
N ASP A 91 13.98 -0.56 -6.64
CA ASP A 91 14.21 0.86 -6.35
C ASP A 91 15.49 1.32 -7.07
N PRO A 92 15.43 2.29 -8.00
CA PRO A 92 16.62 2.78 -8.70
C PRO A 92 17.62 3.47 -7.76
N LEU A 93 17.20 3.84 -6.54
CA LEU A 93 18.02 4.46 -5.51
C LEU A 93 18.44 3.47 -4.42
N SER A 94 18.24 2.16 -4.61
CA SER A 94 18.53 1.12 -3.61
C SER A 94 19.96 1.15 -3.06
N ALA A 95 20.92 1.57 -3.88
CA ALA A 95 22.33 1.70 -3.51
C ALA A 95 22.65 2.97 -2.68
N SER A 96 21.68 3.86 -2.45
CA SER A 96 21.90 5.16 -1.79
C SER A 96 20.75 5.51 -0.83
N PRO A 97 20.77 5.00 0.41
CA PRO A 97 19.71 5.21 1.39
C PRO A 97 19.35 6.68 1.64
N GLU A 98 20.35 7.57 1.66
CA GLU A 98 20.11 9.02 1.83
C GLU A 98 19.28 9.61 0.68
N LYS A 99 19.49 9.12 -0.55
CA LYS A 99 18.71 9.53 -1.72
C LYS A 99 17.28 8.98 -1.65
N GLN A 100 17.09 7.76 -1.13
CA GLN A 100 15.76 7.19 -0.91
C GLN A 100 14.97 8.03 0.10
N GLU A 101 15.57 8.32 1.27
CA GLU A 101 14.94 9.13 2.31
C GLU A 101 14.55 10.51 1.79
N ARG A 102 15.45 11.14 1.03
CA ARG A 102 15.18 12.44 0.42
C ARG A 102 14.05 12.40 -0.60
N ARG A 103 14.03 11.40 -1.50
CA ARG A 103 12.92 11.20 -2.45
C ARG A 103 11.61 11.04 -1.70
N ASP A 104 11.58 10.18 -0.69
CA ASP A 104 10.36 9.86 0.05
C ASP A 104 9.85 11.09 0.81
N ALA A 105 10.73 11.88 1.45
CA ALA A 105 10.38 13.13 2.11
C ALA A 105 9.78 14.15 1.13
N MET A 106 10.43 14.36 -0.02
CA MET A 106 9.93 15.26 -1.07
C MET A 106 8.59 14.79 -1.64
N PHE A 107 8.43 13.49 -1.85
CA PHE A 107 7.20 12.91 -2.36
C PHE A 107 6.05 13.09 -1.37
N TRP A 108 6.25 12.82 -0.09
CA TRP A 108 5.19 12.96 0.92
C TRP A 108 4.80 14.42 1.17
N ASP A 109 5.75 15.35 1.08
CA ASP A 109 5.46 16.78 1.12
C ASP A 109 4.56 17.19 -0.07
N GLU A 110 4.91 16.78 -1.29
CA GLU A 110 4.11 17.04 -2.49
C GLU A 110 2.71 16.41 -2.41
N ILE A 111 2.60 15.18 -1.91
CA ILE A 111 1.30 14.51 -1.73
C ILE A 111 0.41 15.29 -0.76
N ASN A 112 0.97 15.82 0.33
CA ASN A 112 0.19 16.56 1.30
C ASN A 112 -0.19 17.97 0.80
N THR A 113 0.70 18.64 0.10
CA THR A 113 0.53 20.03 -0.35
C THR A 113 -0.26 20.15 -1.65
N THR A 114 0.06 19.36 -2.67
CA THR A 114 -0.54 19.44 -4.01
C THR A 114 -1.75 18.52 -4.16
N PHE A 115 -1.68 17.30 -3.61
CA PHE A 115 -2.73 16.29 -3.81
C PHE A 115 -3.79 16.25 -2.70
N GLY A 116 -3.65 17.08 -1.65
CA GLY A 116 -4.55 17.09 -0.50
C GLY A 116 -4.45 15.82 0.37
N GLY A 117 -3.31 15.12 0.29
CA GLY A 117 -3.00 13.93 1.07
C GLY A 117 -3.40 12.60 0.41
N ILE A 118 -2.84 11.51 0.93
CA ILE A 118 -3.05 10.14 0.42
C ILE A 118 -4.52 9.67 0.52
N GLU A 119 -5.27 10.19 1.48
CA GLU A 119 -6.70 9.93 1.66
C GLU A 119 -7.52 10.42 0.47
N ASN A 120 -7.16 11.58 -0.10
CA ASN A 120 -7.84 12.14 -1.26
C ASN A 120 -7.63 11.28 -2.51
N ILE A 121 -6.38 10.86 -2.76
CA ILE A 121 -6.02 9.94 -3.85
C ILE A 121 -6.77 8.61 -3.68
N THR A 122 -6.84 8.10 -2.45
CA THR A 122 -7.56 6.86 -2.14
C THR A 122 -9.05 6.98 -2.45
N ASN A 123 -9.70 8.07 -2.03
CA ASN A 123 -11.13 8.31 -2.31
C ASN A 123 -11.43 8.33 -3.81
N HIS A 124 -10.63 9.04 -4.60
CA HIS A 124 -10.79 9.09 -6.04
C HIS A 124 -10.61 7.71 -6.67
N THR A 125 -9.58 6.98 -6.24
CA THR A 125 -9.29 5.62 -6.72
C THR A 125 -10.47 4.66 -6.45
N THR A 126 -11.09 4.73 -5.26
CA THR A 126 -12.26 3.89 -4.94
C THR A 126 -13.52 4.25 -5.71
N ASN A 127 -13.60 5.48 -6.24
CA ASN A 127 -14.70 5.94 -7.07
C ASN A 127 -14.40 5.81 -8.57
N HIS A 128 -13.45 4.96 -8.95
CA HIS A 128 -13.02 4.73 -10.33
C HIS A 128 -12.41 5.98 -11.04
N GLN A 129 -11.94 6.96 -10.25
CA GLN A 129 -11.28 8.16 -10.75
C GLN A 129 -9.76 8.03 -10.55
N TYR A 130 -9.07 7.42 -11.53
CA TYR A 130 -7.66 7.02 -11.38
C TYR A 130 -6.63 8.11 -11.71
N HIS A 131 -7.07 9.31 -12.09
CA HIS A 131 -6.17 10.38 -12.54
C HIS A 131 -5.18 10.83 -11.45
N LEU A 132 -5.63 11.00 -10.20
CA LEU A 132 -4.73 11.37 -9.10
C LEU A 132 -3.72 10.26 -8.77
N LEU A 133 -4.14 9.00 -8.89
CA LEU A 133 -3.24 7.87 -8.70
C LEU A 133 -2.15 7.86 -9.78
N GLN A 134 -2.53 8.06 -11.05
CA GLN A 134 -1.58 8.12 -12.16
C GLN A 134 -0.60 9.29 -11.99
N GLN A 135 -1.10 10.48 -11.65
CA GLN A 135 -0.26 11.66 -11.40
C GLN A 135 0.69 11.45 -10.23
N ALA A 136 0.24 10.82 -9.14
CA ALA A 136 1.10 10.51 -8.00
C ALA A 136 2.23 9.54 -8.37
N VAL A 137 1.97 8.53 -9.21
CA VAL A 137 3.02 7.62 -9.72
C VAL A 137 4.04 8.39 -10.57
N ILE A 138 3.56 9.21 -11.52
CA ILE A 138 4.44 10.03 -12.37
C ILE A 138 5.30 10.95 -11.49
N LYS A 139 4.69 11.60 -10.50
CA LYS A 139 5.39 12.52 -9.61
C LYS A 139 6.46 11.81 -8.77
N PHE A 140 6.19 10.60 -8.30
CA PHE A 140 7.18 9.78 -7.61
C PHE A 140 8.39 9.48 -8.51
N ILE A 141 8.15 9.17 -9.78
CA ILE A 141 9.21 8.94 -10.78
C ILE A 141 10.03 10.22 -11.02
N GLU A 142 9.36 11.36 -11.25
CA GLU A 142 10.01 12.65 -11.48
C GLU A 142 10.93 13.06 -10.33
N ILE A 143 10.45 12.94 -9.10
CA ILE A 143 11.24 13.23 -7.89
C ILE A 143 12.42 12.25 -7.78
N GLY A 144 12.19 10.96 -8.06
CA GLY A 144 13.25 9.96 -8.06
C GLY A 144 14.37 10.29 -9.06
N LEU A 145 14.03 10.67 -10.29
CA LEU A 145 14.98 11.08 -11.32
C LEU A 145 15.74 12.35 -10.92
N PHE A 146 15.05 13.33 -10.36
CA PHE A 146 15.66 14.56 -9.86
C PHE A 146 16.69 14.28 -8.75
N VAL A 147 16.33 13.47 -7.76
CA VAL A 147 17.25 13.11 -6.66
C VAL A 147 18.41 12.24 -7.16
N ALA A 148 18.18 11.38 -8.15
CA ALA A 148 19.24 10.58 -8.76
C ALA A 148 20.33 11.46 -9.41
N SER A 149 19.94 12.58 -10.01
CA SER A 149 20.82 13.49 -10.75
C SER A 149 21.70 14.41 -9.89
N GLN A 150 21.47 14.46 -8.57
CA GLN A 150 22.28 15.23 -7.62
C GLN A 150 23.41 14.38 -7.04
#